data_AF-A0A1E3X6C2-F1
#
_entry.id   AF-A0A1E3X6C2-F1
#
_cell.length_a   1.000
_cell.length_b   1.000
_cell.length_c   1.000
_cell.angle_alpha   90.00
_cell.angle_beta   90.00
_cell.angle_gamma   90.00
#
_symmetry.space_group_name_H-M   'P 1'
#
loop_
_entity.id
_entity.type
_entity.pdbx_description
1 polymer ?
#
loop_
_entity_poly.entity_id
_entity_poly.type
_entity_poly.pdbx_seq_one_letter_code
_entity_poly.pdbx_strand_id
1 'polypeptide(L)'
;MVVPTFVKQALLNSPISVYGDGKQSRCFLHVEDAVNAVTKLANDPDAVGEIFNVGSDKEIKIEELAKLVKEITGSNSEIVYIPYNQAYEEGFEDMQRRTRTFLRSGRLLTMNQLQIYSRFLRP
;
A
#
# COMPACT_ATOMS: atom_id res chain seq x y z
N MET A 1 -8.76 -3.64 -4.25
CA MET A 1 -7.64 -3.15 -3.42
C MET A 1 -6.63 -4.27 -3.25
N VAL A 2 -5.33 -4.02 -3.43
CA VAL A 2 -4.33 -5.11 -3.57
C VAL A 2 -4.04 -5.91 -2.29
N VAL A 3 -3.81 -5.24 -1.16
CA VAL A 3 -3.49 -5.91 0.13
C VAL A 3 -4.57 -6.91 0.57
N PRO A 4 -5.86 -6.54 0.72
CA PRO A 4 -6.87 -7.49 1.16
C PRO A 4 -7.11 -8.62 0.14
N THR A 5 -6.96 -8.34 -1.16
CA THR A 5 -7.05 -9.37 -2.20
C THR A 5 -5.94 -10.41 -2.05
N PHE A 6 -4.69 -9.98 -1.88
CA PHE A 6 -3.55 -10.89 -1.70
C PHE A 6 -3.68 -11.71 -0.42
N VAL A 7 -4.04 -11.07 0.70
CA VAL A 7 -4.24 -11.76 1.98
C VAL A 7 -5.35 -12.82 1.83
N LYS A 8 -6.48 -12.46 1.22
CA LYS A 8 -7.56 -13.43 0.97
C LYS A 8 -7.11 -14.59 0.09
N GLN A 9 -6.42 -14.31 -1.03
CA GLN A 9 -5.92 -15.36 -1.94
C GLN A 9 -4.95 -16.30 -1.23
N ALA A 10 -4.01 -15.75 -0.46
CA ALA A 10 -3.02 -16.52 0.28
C ALA A 10 -3.66 -17.41 1.36
N LEU A 11 -4.58 -16.86 2.17
CA LEU A 11 -5.30 -17.60 3.21
C LEU A 11 -6.18 -18.73 2.64
N LEU A 12 -6.70 -18.55 1.43
CA LEU A 12 -7.48 -19.57 0.71
C LEU A 12 -6.63 -20.54 -0.12
N ASN A 13 -5.29 -20.43 -0.08
CA ASN A 13 -4.37 -21.13 -0.99
C ASN A 13 -4.74 -21.01 -2.47
N SER A 14 -5.40 -19.92 -2.84
CA SER A 14 -5.72 -19.58 -4.24
C SER A 14 -4.55 -18.80 -4.85
N PRO A 15 -4.33 -18.87 -6.17
CA PRO A 15 -3.26 -18.09 -6.81
C PRO A 15 -3.34 -16.60 -6.46
N ILE A 16 -2.20 -16.01 -6.11
CA ILE A 16 -2.06 -14.57 -5.86
C ILE A 16 -1.88 -13.88 -7.21
N SER A 17 -2.86 -13.07 -7.59
CA SER A 17 -2.92 -12.47 -8.93
C SER A 17 -2.21 -11.12 -8.98
N VAL A 18 -1.04 -11.05 -9.60
CA VAL A 18 -0.30 -9.81 -9.84
C VAL A 18 -0.61 -9.31 -11.25
N TYR A 19 -1.24 -8.14 -11.37
CA TYR A 19 -1.52 -7.56 -12.69
C TYR A 19 -0.28 -6.84 -13.25
N GLY A 20 -0.03 -7.00 -14.55
CA GLY A 20 1.16 -6.50 -15.23
C GLY A 20 2.42 -7.29 -14.87
N ASP A 21 3.58 -6.60 -14.85
CA ASP A 21 4.86 -7.22 -14.50
C ASP A 21 5.20 -7.15 -13.00
N GLY A 22 4.29 -6.59 -12.19
CA GLY A 22 4.44 -6.45 -10.74
C GLY A 22 5.40 -5.36 -10.27
N LYS A 23 6.07 -4.63 -11.19
CA LYS A 23 7.07 -3.60 -10.85
C LYS A 23 6.46 -2.27 -10.45
N GLN A 24 5.16 -2.09 -10.68
CA GLN A 24 4.46 -0.90 -10.23
C GLN A 24 4.59 -0.79 -8.71
N SER A 25 4.87 0.41 -8.23
CA SER A 25 5.17 0.68 -6.83
C SER A 25 4.04 1.47 -6.18
N ARG A 26 3.80 1.18 -4.90
CA ARG A 26 2.76 1.83 -4.08
C ARG A 26 3.32 2.19 -2.71
N CYS A 27 2.82 3.27 -2.14
CA CYS A 27 3.02 3.60 -0.73
C CYS A 27 1.77 3.19 0.06
N PHE A 28 1.93 2.37 1.09
CA PHE A 28 0.84 1.97 2.00
C PHE A 28 0.99 2.66 3.35
N LEU A 29 -0.12 3.11 3.91
CA LEU A 29 -0.17 3.71 5.24
C LEU A 29 -0.88 2.75 6.20
N HIS A 30 -0.35 2.58 7.41
CA HIS A 30 -1.04 1.84 8.45
C HIS A 30 -2.27 2.62 8.93
N VAL A 31 -3.35 1.91 9.25
CA VAL A 31 -4.58 2.55 9.75
C VAL A 31 -4.33 3.35 11.04
N GLU A 32 -3.50 2.84 11.95
CA GLU A 32 -3.15 3.58 13.18
C GLU A 32 -2.41 4.88 12.89
N ASP A 33 -1.51 4.90 11.91
CA ASP A 33 -0.80 6.12 11.50
C ASP A 33 -1.77 7.14 10.89
N ALA A 34 -2.75 6.67 10.11
CA ALA A 34 -3.80 7.51 9.55
C ALA A 34 -4.65 8.15 10.67
N VAL A 35 -5.11 7.33 11.63
CA VAL A 35 -5.90 7.81 12.78
C VAL A 35 -5.08 8.79 13.63
N ASN A 36 -3.81 8.50 13.89
CA ASN A 36 -2.93 9.39 14.64
C ASN A 36 -2.72 10.73 13.92
N ALA A 37 -2.52 10.72 12.61
CA ALA A 37 -2.36 11.94 11.84
C ALA A 37 -3.63 12.80 11.85
N VAL A 38 -4.80 12.19 11.61
CA VAL A 38 -6.09 12.89 11.65
C VAL A 38 -6.36 13.45 13.04
N THR A 39 -6.12 12.67 14.10
CA THR A 39 -6.32 13.12 15.49
C THR A 39 -5.40 14.28 15.85
N LYS A 40 -4.14 14.27 15.41
CA LYS A 40 -3.20 15.39 15.63
C LYS A 40 -3.67 16.65 14.91
N LEU A 41 -4.02 16.54 13.63
CA LEU A 41 -4.48 17.67 12.83
C LEU A 41 -5.79 18.26 13.35
N ALA A 42 -6.72 17.43 13.82
CA ALA A 42 -7.98 17.89 14.38
C ALA A 42 -7.81 18.73 15.66
N ASN A 43 -6.70 18.54 16.39
CA ASN A 43 -6.39 19.26 17.63
C ASN A 43 -5.36 20.38 17.44
N ASP A 44 -4.95 20.67 16.19
CA ASP A 44 -3.96 21.68 15.86
C ASP A 44 -4.65 22.90 15.24
N PRO A 45 -4.73 24.04 15.95
CA PRO A 45 -5.32 25.27 15.40
C PRO A 45 -4.61 25.76 14.13
N ASP A 46 -3.31 25.49 13.97
CA ASP A 46 -2.54 25.87 12.79
C ASP A 46 -2.85 25.00 11.57
N ALA A 47 -3.58 23.89 11.76
CA ALA A 47 -4.04 23.03 10.68
C ALA A 47 -5.33 23.52 10.01
N VAL A 48 -6.02 24.51 10.60
CA VAL A 48 -7.29 25.01 10.07
C VAL A 48 -7.08 25.74 8.76
N GLY A 49 -7.75 25.28 7.70
CA GLY A 49 -7.63 25.85 6.34
C GLY A 49 -6.45 25.33 5.54
N GLU A 50 -5.63 24.45 6.13
CA GLU A 50 -4.45 23.88 5.49
C GLU A 50 -4.74 22.52 4.82
N ILE A 51 -3.93 22.16 3.83
CA ILE A 51 -4.02 20.88 3.11
C ILE A 51 -2.85 19.99 3.50
N PHE A 52 -3.14 18.78 3.99
CA PHE A 52 -2.13 17.83 4.42
C PHE A 52 -2.19 16.52 3.62
N ASN A 53 -1.04 16.05 3.16
CA ASN A 53 -0.90 14.72 2.59
C ASN A 53 -0.53 13.72 3.68
N VAL A 54 -1.44 12.82 4.06
CA VAL A 54 -1.20 11.83 5.11
C VAL A 54 -0.76 10.46 4.56
N GLY A 55 0.42 10.01 4.96
CA GLY A 55 0.86 8.61 4.86
C GLY A 55 2.32 8.36 4.52
N SER A 56 2.63 7.16 4.01
CA SER A 56 4.01 6.64 4.00
C SER A 56 4.90 7.21 2.89
N ASP A 57 6.21 7.27 3.18
CA ASP A 57 7.32 7.56 2.29
C ASP A 57 7.98 6.28 1.73
N LYS A 58 7.62 5.12 2.26
CA LYS A 58 8.13 3.83 1.79
C LYS A 58 7.33 3.32 0.61
N GLU A 59 8.03 3.00 -0.46
CA GLU A 59 7.51 2.30 -1.62
C GLU A 59 7.73 0.79 -1.46
N ILE A 60 6.78 0.02 -1.97
CA ILE A 60 6.93 -1.43 -2.19
C ILE A 60 6.41 -1.77 -3.58
N LYS A 61 7.12 -2.63 -4.31
CA LYS A 61 6.60 -3.17 -5.57
C LYS A 61 5.46 -4.15 -5.32
N ILE A 62 4.52 -4.25 -6.24
CA ILE A 62 3.40 -5.19 -6.09
C ILE A 62 3.89 -6.65 -6.03
N GLU A 63 4.94 -7.01 -6.78
CA GLU A 63 5.54 -8.34 -6.68
C GLU A 63 6.16 -8.63 -5.29
N GLU A 64 6.77 -7.62 -4.67
CA GLU A 64 7.39 -7.74 -3.35
C GLU A 64 6.32 -7.86 -2.27
N LEU A 65 5.22 -7.10 -2.42
CA LEU A 65 4.05 -7.23 -1.56
C LEU A 65 3.41 -8.61 -1.65
N ALA A 66 3.28 -9.19 -2.85
CA ALA A 66 2.74 -10.54 -3.02
C ALA A 66 3.61 -11.59 -2.31
N LYS A 67 4.94 -11.50 -2.46
CA LYS A 67 5.91 -12.37 -1.78
C LYS A 67 5.81 -12.24 -0.26
N LEU A 68 5.75 -11.01 0.25
CA LEU A 68 5.64 -10.72 1.68
C LEU A 68 4.35 -11.28 2.28
N VAL A 69 3.20 -11.12 1.59
CA VAL A 69 1.92 -11.68 2.07
C VAL A 69 1.98 -13.21 2.10
N LYS A 70 2.53 -13.85 1.06
CA LYS A 70 2.71 -15.30 1.02
C LYS A 70 3.56 -15.81 2.18
N GLU A 71 4.68 -15.13 2.47
CA GLU A 71 5.58 -15.45 3.58
C GLU A 71 4.88 -15.34 4.94
N ILE A 72 4.25 -14.18 5.22
CA ILE A 72 3.59 -13.92 6.52
C ILE A 72 2.45 -14.90 6.78
N THR A 73 1.70 -15.26 5.74
CA THR A 73 0.57 -16.19 5.87
C THR A 73 0.97 -17.66 5.87
N GLY A 74 2.24 -17.99 5.60
CA GLY A 74 2.70 -19.37 5.42
C GLY A 74 2.02 -20.10 4.26
N SER A 75 1.55 -19.36 3.25
CA SER A 75 0.72 -19.88 2.17
C SER A 75 1.55 -20.59 1.09
N ASN A 76 0.97 -21.63 0.48
CA ASN A 76 1.55 -22.31 -0.68
C ASN A 76 1.09 -21.71 -2.01
N SER A 77 0.25 -20.67 -2.00
CA SER A 77 -0.29 -20.04 -3.21
C SER A 77 0.80 -19.71 -4.24
N GLU A 78 0.56 -20.05 -5.49
CA GLU A 78 1.37 -19.59 -6.61
C GLU A 78 1.15 -18.08 -6.83
N ILE A 79 2.21 -17.36 -7.22
CA ILE A 79 2.09 -15.96 -7.65
C ILE A 79 1.99 -15.96 -9.17
N VAL A 80 0.84 -15.51 -9.70
CA VAL A 80 0.53 -15.54 -11.13
C VAL A 80 0.47 -14.13 -11.67
N TYR A 81 1.22 -13.87 -12.75
CA TYR A 81 1.26 -12.58 -13.43
C TYR A 81 0.22 -12.54 -14.55
N ILE A 82 -0.71 -11.60 -14.46
CA ILE A 82 -1.82 -11.44 -15.41
C ILE A 82 -1.58 -10.16 -16.24
N PRO A 83 -1.34 -10.27 -17.55
CA PRO A 83 -1.22 -9.12 -18.44
C PRO A 83 -2.45 -8.20 -18.36
N TYR A 84 -2.23 -6.87 -18.41
CA TYR A 84 -3.32 -5.91 -18.27
C TYR A 84 -4.41 -6.06 -19.34
N ASN A 85 -4.05 -6.39 -20.57
CA ASN A 85 -4.98 -6.62 -21.67
C ASN A 85 -5.88 -7.87 -21.50
N GLN A 86 -5.55 -8.76 -20.55
CA GLN A 86 -6.42 -9.90 -20.20
C GLN A 86 -7.35 -9.57 -19.04
N ALA A 87 -7.02 -8.55 -18.25
CA ALA A 87 -7.73 -8.20 -17.03
C ALA A 87 -8.62 -6.95 -17.17
N TYR A 88 -8.32 -6.08 -18.13
CA TYR A 88 -8.97 -4.79 -18.34
C TYR A 88 -9.26 -4.56 -19.83
N GLU A 89 -10.14 -3.60 -20.10
CA GLU A 89 -10.48 -3.16 -21.45
C GLU A 89 -9.27 -2.59 -22.19
N GLU A 90 -9.34 -2.58 -23.52
CA GLU A 90 -8.30 -2.05 -24.39
C GLU A 90 -8.08 -0.55 -24.10
N GLY A 91 -6.81 -0.16 -23.94
CA GLY A 91 -6.43 1.22 -23.56
C GLY A 91 -6.29 1.46 -22.05
N PHE A 92 -6.42 0.44 -21.19
CA PHE A 92 -6.11 0.57 -19.77
C PHE A 92 -4.61 0.82 -19.52
N GLU A 93 -4.29 1.94 -18.86
CA GLU A 93 -2.96 2.25 -18.35
C GLU A 93 -2.97 2.31 -16.81
N ASP A 94 -2.05 1.58 -16.17
CA ASP A 94 -1.82 1.74 -14.73
C ASP A 94 -0.69 2.72 -14.45
N MET A 95 -0.88 3.50 -13.38
CA MET A 95 0.13 4.40 -12.87
C MET A 95 1.28 3.59 -12.25
N GLN A 96 2.45 3.64 -12.89
CA GLN A 96 3.65 2.88 -12.49
C GLN A 96 4.12 3.24 -11.07
N ARG A 97 4.00 4.51 -10.67
CA ARG A 97 4.29 4.98 -9.31
C ARG A 97 3.17 5.84 -8.80
N ARG A 98 2.57 5.43 -7.68
CA ARG A 98 1.63 6.27 -6.91
C ARG A 98 2.33 6.76 -5.66
N THR A 99 3.13 7.81 -5.84
CA THR A 99 3.90 8.44 -4.77
C THR A 99 3.34 9.82 -4.47
N ARG A 100 3.70 10.38 -3.31
CA ARG A 100 3.39 11.77 -3.00
C ARG A 100 4.34 12.67 -3.78
N THR A 101 3.81 13.66 -4.48
CA THR A 101 4.60 14.77 -4.99
C THR A 101 4.92 15.73 -3.84
N PHE A 102 6.20 16.00 -3.60
CA PHE A 102 6.71 16.95 -2.60
C PHE A 102 6.38 18.43 -2.87
N LEU A 103 5.66 18.76 -3.96
CA LEU A 103 5.65 20.10 -4.58
C LEU A 103 4.37 20.92 -4.44
N ARG A 104 3.40 20.53 -3.61
CA ARG A 104 2.20 21.36 -3.39
C ARG A 104 2.02 21.66 -1.93
N SER A 105 2.57 22.81 -1.51
CA SER A 105 2.24 23.72 -0.38
C SER A 105 1.72 23.18 0.96
N GLY A 106 1.54 21.87 1.13
CA GLY A 106 1.02 21.21 2.31
C GLY A 106 2.16 20.61 3.11
N ARG A 107 2.12 20.82 4.42
CA ARG A 107 3.13 20.26 5.34
C ARG A 107 3.01 18.73 5.36
N LEU A 108 4.15 18.04 5.34
CA LEU A 108 4.21 16.59 5.33
C LEU A 108 4.22 16.07 6.78
N LEU A 109 3.19 15.31 7.15
CA LEU A 109 3.24 14.50 8.37
C LEU A 109 3.70 13.09 7.99
N THR A 110 5.01 12.87 8.05
CA THR A 110 5.61 11.52 7.98
C THR A 110 5.52 10.86 9.35
N MET A 111 4.94 9.66 9.39
CA MET A 111 4.96 8.80 10.57
C MET A 111 5.90 7.63 10.32
N ASN A 112 6.84 7.41 11.25
CA ASN A 112 7.91 6.42 11.13
C ASN A 112 7.34 4.98 11.21
N GLN A 113 7.28 4.28 10.08
CA GLN A 113 6.81 2.90 9.95
C GLN A 113 7.80 1.81 10.40
N LEU A 114 8.77 2.07 11.28
CA LEU A 114 9.50 0.96 11.92
C LEU A 114 8.58 0.02 12.74
N GLN A 115 7.29 0.40 12.86
CA GLN A 115 6.26 -0.37 13.54
C GLN A 115 5.37 -1.26 12.66
N ILE A 116 5.30 -1.11 11.33
CA ILE A 116 4.44 -2.03 10.53
C ILE A 116 5.02 -3.45 10.52
N TYR A 117 6.30 -3.58 10.20
CA TYR A 117 6.96 -4.89 10.15
C TYR A 117 7.01 -5.56 11.53
N SER A 118 7.18 -4.79 12.61
CA SER A 118 7.27 -5.33 13.97
C SER A 118 5.93 -5.53 14.68
N ARG A 119 4.82 -4.94 14.19
CA ARG A 119 3.48 -5.11 14.80
C ARG A 119 2.63 -6.19 14.14
N PHE A 120 2.86 -6.52 12.87
CA PHE A 120 2.33 -7.75 12.28
C PHE A 120 2.99 -9.03 12.86
N LEU A 121 4.15 -8.89 13.52
CA LEU A 121 4.96 -9.98 14.09
C LEU A 121 4.80 -10.16 15.61
N ARG A 122 3.81 -9.51 16.26
CA ARG A 122 3.53 -9.82 17.66
C ARG A 122 2.47 -10.92 17.75
N PRO A 123 2.72 -12.01 18.52
CA PRO A 123 1.71 -13.01 18.82
C PRO A 123 0.55 -12.44 19.64
#